data_AF-A0A942L4Q8-F1
#
_entry.id   AF-A0A942L4Q8-F1
#
_cell.length_a   1.000
_cell.length_b   1.000
_cell.length_c   1.000
_cell.angle_alpha   90.00
_cell.angle_beta   90.00
_cell.angle_gamma   90.00
#
_symmetry.space_group_name_H-M   'P 1'
#
loop_
_entity.id
_entity.type
_entity.pdbx_description
1 polymer ?
#
loop_
_entity_poly.entity_id
_entity_poly.type
_entity_poly.pdbx_seq_one_letter_code
_entity_poly.pdbx_strand_id
1 'polypeptide(L)'
;MRTIYIVLAIVVVAAAGAGYYFWRAAQASDDFSAVRDEALAFYQQQNPTLTGLSAKVIDYGCHIEIEIRQNGNRLARLGWAGPGQYYVIGR
;
A
#
# COMPACT_ATOMS: atom_id res chain seq x y z
N MET A 1 19.19 -8.92 50.90
CA MET A 1 17.98 -8.36 50.25
C MET A 1 18.36 -8.03 48.81
N ARG A 2 17.85 -8.77 47.82
CA ARG A 2 18.18 -8.59 46.40
C ARG A 2 17.04 -7.85 45.72
N THR A 3 17.26 -6.61 45.34
CA THR A 3 16.32 -5.78 44.57
C THR A 3 16.42 -6.17 43.10
N ILE A 4 15.32 -6.69 42.54
CA ILE A 4 15.19 -7.02 41.11
C ILE A 4 14.63 -5.77 40.41
N TYR A 5 15.36 -5.22 39.46
CA TYR A 5 14.89 -4.13 38.61
C TYR A 5 14.34 -4.73 37.31
N ILE A 6 13.03 -4.63 37.11
CA ILE A 6 12.38 -4.98 35.83
C ILE A 6 12.51 -3.75 34.93
N VAL A 7 13.40 -3.83 33.93
CA VAL A 7 13.50 -2.82 32.87
C VAL A 7 12.48 -3.19 31.79
N LEU A 8 11.34 -2.52 31.81
CA LEU A 8 10.33 -2.61 30.75
C LEU A 8 10.82 -1.79 29.55
N ALA A 9 11.38 -2.45 28.54
CA ALA A 9 11.76 -1.82 27.28
C ALA A 9 10.49 -1.48 26.47
N ILE A 10 10.04 -0.23 26.54
CA ILE A 10 9.04 0.32 25.64
C ILE A 10 9.75 0.64 24.31
N VAL A 11 9.65 -0.26 23.34
CA VAL A 11 10.06 0.05 21.96
C VAL A 11 8.88 0.78 21.31
N VAL A 12 8.88 2.11 21.44
CA VAL A 12 8.10 3.01 20.57
C VAL A 12 8.77 2.97 19.21
N VAL A 13 8.17 2.30 18.23
CA VAL A 13 8.61 2.44 16.84
C VAL A 13 8.16 3.81 16.36
N ALA A 14 9.14 4.70 16.24
CA ALA A 14 9.02 6.05 15.75
C ALA A 14 8.43 6.09 14.34
N ALA A 15 7.46 6.99 14.17
CA ALA A 15 7.04 7.51 12.88
C ALA A 15 8.26 8.12 12.17
N ALA A 16 8.69 7.50 11.08
CA ALA A 16 9.66 8.08 10.16
C ALA A 16 8.89 8.86 9.08
N GLY A 17 8.92 10.18 9.21
CA GLY A 17 8.57 11.09 8.13
C GLY A 17 9.69 11.16 7.08
N ALA A 18 9.28 11.22 5.82
CA ALA A 18 9.98 11.77 4.67
C ALA A 18 8.88 12.02 3.62
N GLY A 19 8.73 13.12 2.92
CA GLY A 19 9.51 14.31 2.65
C GLY A 19 8.69 15.08 1.59
N TYR A 20 8.87 16.39 1.54
CA TYR A 20 8.08 17.33 0.75
C TYR A 20 8.07 17.04 -0.77
N TYR A 21 6.88 17.06 -1.38
CA TYR A 21 6.69 17.41 -2.79
C TYR A 21 5.48 18.35 -2.91
N PHE A 22 5.77 19.66 -2.97
CA PHE A 22 4.80 20.65 -3.45
C PHE A 22 4.78 20.61 -4.98
N TRP A 23 3.69 20.14 -5.57
CA TRP A 23 3.22 20.63 -6.87
C TRP A 23 1.70 20.55 -6.92
N ARG A 24 1.06 21.67 -7.27
CA ARG A 24 -0.39 21.85 -7.27
C ARG A 24 -1.02 20.94 -8.33
N ALA A 25 -1.74 19.92 -7.88
CA ALA A 25 -2.89 19.38 -8.59
C ALA A 25 -4.06 19.41 -7.60
N ALA A 26 -4.83 20.50 -7.65
CA ALA A 26 -6.15 20.55 -7.03
C ALA A 26 -7.09 19.67 -7.85
N GLN A 27 -7.07 18.36 -7.59
CA GLN A 27 -8.07 17.39 -8.01
C GLN A 27 -8.26 16.45 -6.84
N ALA A 28 -9.53 16.17 -6.52
CA ALA A 28 -9.96 15.45 -5.33
C ALA A 28 -8.99 14.32 -4.96
N SER A 29 -8.37 14.41 -3.79
CA SER A 29 -7.79 13.24 -3.15
C SER A 29 -8.95 12.40 -2.63
N ASP A 30 -9.70 11.80 -3.55
CA ASP A 30 -10.57 10.68 -3.19
C ASP A 30 -9.63 9.66 -2.54
N ASP A 31 -9.88 9.38 -1.27
CA ASP A 31 -9.00 8.55 -0.45
C ASP A 31 -9.03 7.11 -0.99
N PHE A 32 -8.16 6.84 -1.98
CA PHE A 32 -8.02 5.52 -2.61
C PHE A 32 -7.32 4.50 -1.70
N SER A 33 -7.15 4.78 -0.41
CA SER A 33 -6.61 3.81 0.55
C SER A 33 -7.41 2.50 0.54
N ALA A 34 -8.75 2.58 0.50
CA ALA A 34 -9.60 1.41 0.40
C ALA A 34 -9.32 0.59 -0.89
N VAL A 35 -9.28 1.26 -2.04
CA VAL A 35 -9.00 0.60 -3.33
C VAL A 35 -7.60 -0.03 -3.36
N ARG A 36 -6.61 0.63 -2.76
CA ARG A 36 -5.24 0.13 -2.62
C ARG A 36 -5.19 -1.13 -1.75
N ASP A 37 -5.83 -1.08 -0.59
CA ASP A 37 -5.76 -2.15 0.40
C ASP A 37 -6.55 -3.38 -0.08
N GLU A 38 -7.69 -3.18 -0.74
CA GLU A 38 -8.45 -4.24 -1.44
C GLU A 38 -7.63 -4.88 -2.57
N ALA A 39 -6.95 -4.08 -3.40
CA ALA A 39 -6.11 -4.59 -4.49
C ALA A 39 -4.95 -5.45 -3.97
N LEU A 40 -4.33 -5.04 -2.85
CA LEU A 40 -3.29 -5.82 -2.18
C LEU A 40 -3.84 -7.15 -1.66
N ALA A 41 -4.98 -7.12 -0.98
CA ALA A 41 -5.63 -8.33 -0.47
C ALA A 41 -5.97 -9.30 -1.61
N PHE A 42 -6.56 -8.80 -2.69
CA PHE A 42 -6.88 -9.58 -3.89
C PHE A 42 -5.63 -10.24 -4.49
N TYR A 43 -4.54 -9.49 -4.67
CA TYR A 43 -3.32 -10.04 -5.26
C TYR A 43 -2.60 -11.01 -4.31
N GLN A 44 -2.60 -10.73 -3.01
CA GLN A 44 -2.02 -11.60 -1.99
C GLN A 44 -2.78 -12.93 -1.88
N GLN A 45 -4.11 -12.92 -1.99
CA GLN A 45 -4.92 -14.14 -2.00
C GLN A 45 -4.55 -15.07 -3.17
N GLN A 46 -4.21 -14.50 -4.33
CA GLN A 46 -3.76 -15.28 -5.48
C GLN A 46 -2.29 -15.71 -5.38
N ASN A 47 -1.49 -15.01 -4.58
CA ASN A 47 -0.05 -15.22 -4.46
C ASN A 47 0.39 -15.28 -2.98
N PRO A 48 -0.08 -16.27 -2.20
CA PRO A 48 0.09 -16.29 -0.75
C PRO A 48 1.55 -16.39 -0.27
N THR A 49 2.46 -16.80 -1.15
CA THR A 49 3.89 -16.91 -0.86
C THR A 49 4.64 -15.59 -0.98
N LEU A 50 4.08 -14.58 -1.65
CA LEU A 50 4.71 -13.28 -1.78
C LEU A 50 4.53 -12.49 -0.48
N THR A 51 5.58 -11.80 -0.05
CA THR A 51 5.57 -10.95 1.14
C THR A 51 6.16 -9.59 0.80
N GLY A 52 5.91 -8.57 1.63
CA GLY A 52 6.41 -7.22 1.38
C GLY A 52 5.81 -6.58 0.12
N LEU A 53 4.56 -6.94 -0.21
CA LEU A 53 3.82 -6.30 -1.28
C LEU A 53 3.42 -4.87 -0.91
N SER A 54 3.41 -4.00 -1.91
CA SER A 54 2.94 -2.63 -1.83
C SER A 54 2.13 -2.32 -3.08
N ALA A 55 1.20 -1.38 -2.98
CA ALA A 55 0.36 -0.98 -4.09
C ALA A 55 0.43 0.53 -4.31
N LYS A 56 0.50 0.93 -5.57
CA LYS A 56 0.42 2.33 -6.00
C LYS A 56 -0.83 2.50 -6.85
N VAL A 57 -1.76 3.32 -6.38
CA VAL A 57 -2.94 3.70 -7.16
C VAL A 57 -2.58 4.86 -8.08
N ILE A 58 -3.05 4.78 -9.32
CA ILE A 58 -2.87 5.77 -10.38
C ILE A 58 -4.25 6.04 -10.96
N ASP A 59 -4.71 7.28 -10.83
CA ASP A 59 -5.96 7.73 -11.43
C ASP A 59 -5.66 8.43 -12.76
N TYR A 60 -6.25 7.93 -13.85
CA TYR A 60 -6.14 8.51 -15.18
C TYR A 60 -7.39 9.35 -15.55
N GLY A 61 -8.33 9.53 -14.63
CA GLY A 61 -9.60 10.25 -14.82
C GLY A 61 -10.68 9.44 -15.53
N CYS A 62 -10.32 8.49 -16.40
CA CYS A 62 -11.26 7.58 -17.06
C CYS A 62 -11.23 6.15 -16.53
N HIS A 63 -10.21 5.80 -15.74
CA HIS A 63 -10.08 4.53 -15.04
C HIS A 63 -9.02 4.67 -13.94
N ILE A 64 -9.08 3.75 -12.99
CA ILE A 64 -8.09 3.62 -11.92
C ILE A 64 -7.26 2.37 -12.17
N GLU A 65 -5.95 2.55 -12.06
CA GLU A 65 -4.96 1.49 -12.13
C GLU A 65 -4.24 1.33 -10.79
N ILE A 66 -3.88 0.11 -10.44
CA ILE A 66 -3.12 -0.22 -9.27
C ILE A 66 -1.88 -1.02 -9.69
N GLU A 67 -0.70 -0.47 -9.43
CA GLU A 67 0.55 -1.19 -9.58
C GLU A 67 0.87 -1.97 -8.31
N ILE A 68 0.90 -3.30 -8.39
CA ILE A 68 1.41 -4.16 -7.32
C ILE A 68 2.92 -4.27 -7.45
N ARG A 69 3.62 -4.00 -6.36
CA ARG A 69 5.08 -3.93 -6.30
C ARG A 69 5.62 -4.72 -5.13
N GLN A 70 6.78 -5.35 -5.30
CA GLN A 70 7.51 -6.03 -4.24
C GLN A 70 8.95 -5.53 -4.23
N ASN A 71 9.42 -5.05 -3.08
CA ASN A 71 10.75 -4.46 -2.93
C ASN A 71 11.04 -3.36 -3.98
N GLY A 72 10.02 -2.58 -4.34
CA GLY A 72 10.11 -1.52 -5.36
C GLY A 72 9.94 -1.98 -6.82
N ASN A 73 10.01 -3.28 -7.10
CA ASN A 73 9.81 -3.82 -8.45
C ASN A 73 8.32 -4.04 -8.73
N ARG A 74 7.84 -3.60 -9.89
CA ARG A 74 6.46 -3.85 -10.31
C ARG A 74 6.30 -5.32 -10.69
N LEU A 75 5.31 -5.98 -10.09
CA LEU A 75 4.94 -7.36 -10.35
C LEU A 75 3.69 -7.47 -11.24
N ALA A 76 2.75 -6.54 -11.08
CA ALA A 76 1.51 -6.53 -11.82
C ALA A 76 0.90 -5.12 -11.88
N ARG A 77 0.04 -4.93 -12.89
CA ARG A 77 -0.88 -3.81 -13.03
C ARG A 77 -2.30 -4.35 -12.99
N LEU A 78 -3.12 -3.80 -12.11
CA LEU A 78 -4.52 -4.14 -11.95
C LEU A 78 -5.37 -2.94 -12.37
N GLY A 79 -6.46 -3.17 -13.09
CA GLY A 79 -7.49 -2.17 -13.30
C GLY A 79 -8.61 -2.35 -12.29
N TRP A 80 -9.13 -1.25 -11.78
CA TRP A 80 -10.28 -1.24 -10.88
C TRP A 80 -11.57 -1.02 -11.69
N ALA A 81 -12.53 -1.92 -11.52
CA ALA A 81 -13.86 -1.83 -12.14
C ALA A 81 -14.97 -1.50 -11.12
N GLY A 82 -14.65 -1.53 -9.82
CA GLY A 82 -15.57 -1.29 -8.71
C GLY A 82 -15.11 -2.05 -7.45
N PRO A 83 -15.80 -1.86 -6.30
CA PRO A 83 -15.43 -2.52 -5.05
C PRO A 83 -15.28 -4.04 -5.20
N GLY A 84 -14.14 -4.59 -4.78
CA GLY A 84 -13.80 -6.00 -4.93
C GLY A 84 -13.62 -6.51 -6.38
N GLN A 85 -13.72 -5.65 -7.40
CA GLN A 85 -13.65 -6.03 -8.81
C GLN A 85 -12.36 -5.48 -9.44
N TYR A 86 -11.41 -6.40 -9.66
CA TYR A 86 -10.09 -6.11 -10.24
C TYR A 86 -9.81 -7.02 -11.43
N TYR A 87 -9.18 -6.47 -12.46
CA TYR A 87 -8.71 -7.24 -13.62
C TYR A 87 -7.22 -6.96 -13.87
N VAL A 88 -6.50 -7.94 -14.41
CA VAL A 88 -5.07 -7.80 -14.70
C VAL A 88 -4.90 -7.08 -16.03
N ILE A 89 -4.18 -5.94 -16.03
CA ILE A 89 -3.84 -5.16 -17.23
C ILE A 89 -2.50 -5.65 -17.82
N GLY A 90 -1.56 -6.04 -16.97
CA GLY A 90 -0.24 -6.52 -17.38
C GLY A 90 0.61 -6.99 -16.21
N ARG A 91 1.66 -7.76 -16.50
CA ARG A 91 2.69 -8.20 -15.54
C ARG A 91 4.02 -7.58 -15.93
#